data_AF-A0A2D4WJ13-F1
#
_entry.id   AF-A0A2D4WJ13-F1
#
_cell.length_a   1.000
_cell.length_b   1.000
_cell.length_c   1.000
_cell.angle_alpha   90.00
_cell.angle_beta   90.00
_cell.angle_gamma   90.00
#
_symmetry.space_group_name_H-M   'P 1'
#
loop_
_entity.id
_entity.type
_entity.pdbx_description
1 polymer ?
#
loop_
_entity_poly.entity_id
_entity_poly.type
_entity_poly.pdbx_seq_one_letter_code
_entity_poly.pdbx_strand_id
1 'polypeptide(L)'
;MAKITIGLASALIILGLLSWILTGRSSATALIPSGFGMTLALAGAVATVERHRKHALHLAAAIAVLGIVGSLQRALPTTISGEELRVATASQLLMAAFLSCFLVLLIRSFILARRLK
;
A
#
# COMPACT_ATOMS: atom_id res chain seq x y z
N MET A 1 -12.59 2.37 9.62
CA MET A 1 -11.32 2.38 8.85
C MET A 1 -10.46 1.14 9.06
N ALA A 2 -10.30 0.61 10.29
CA ALA A 2 -9.51 -0.61 10.54
C ALA A 2 -9.80 -1.78 9.58
N LYS A 3 -11.08 -2.13 9.36
CA LYS A 3 -11.47 -3.20 8.41
C LYS A 3 -11.01 -2.93 6.96
N ILE A 4 -11.10 -1.68 6.51
CA ILE A 4 -10.67 -1.27 5.15
C ILE A 4 -9.14 -1.36 5.05
N THR A 5 -8.42 -0.89 6.07
CA THR A 5 -6.95 -1.00 6.15
C THR A 5 -6.50 -2.46 6.07
N ILE A 6 -7.15 -3.36 6.83
CA ILE A 6 -6.84 -4.80 6.80
C ILE A 6 -7.20 -5.42 5.44
N GLY A 7 -8.36 -5.09 4.87
CA GLY A 7 -8.76 -5.61 3.56
C GLY A 7 -7.78 -5.21 2.44
N LEU A 8 -7.36 -3.95 2.43
CA LEU A 8 -6.39 -3.44 1.46
C LEU A 8 -4.99 -4.02 1.69
N ALA A 9 -4.59 -4.19 2.94
CA ALA A 9 -3.35 -4.86 3.31
C ALA A 9 -3.32 -6.30 2.77
N SER A 10 -4.39 -7.06 2.94
CA SER A 10 -4.51 -8.41 2.38
C SER A 10 -4.41 -8.42 0.86
N ALA A 11 -5.04 -7.46 0.17
CA ALA A 11 -4.93 -7.33 -1.28
C ALA A 11 -3.49 -7.08 -1.74
N LEU A 12 -2.75 -6.20 -1.04
CA LEU A 12 -1.34 -5.93 -1.33
C LEU A 12 -0.44 -7.14 -1.06
N ILE A 13 -0.72 -7.91 0.00
CA ILE A 13 -0.01 -9.16 0.30
C ILE A 13 -0.21 -10.16 -0.84
N ILE A 14 -1.45 -10.39 -1.26
CA ILE A 14 -1.77 -11.29 -2.37
C ILE A 14 -1.11 -10.81 -3.66
N LEU A 15 -1.19 -9.52 -3.97
CA LEU A 15 -0.59 -8.94 -5.17
C LEU A 15 0.92 -9.21 -5.25
N GLY A 16 1.66 -8.97 -4.17
CA GLY A 16 3.11 -9.18 -4.17
C GLY A 16 3.50 -10.66 -4.24
N LEU A 17 2.75 -11.54 -3.56
CA LEU A 17 2.99 -12.99 -3.64
C LEU A 17 2.72 -13.53 -5.05
N LEU A 18 1.60 -13.14 -5.66
CA LEU A 18 1.27 -13.52 -7.04
C LEU A 18 2.32 -12.99 -8.02
N SER A 19 2.72 -11.71 -7.88
CA SER A 19 3.75 -11.11 -8.72
C SER A 19 5.08 -11.85 -8.62
N TRP A 20 5.48 -12.26 -7.42
CA TRP A 20 6.71 -13.03 -7.21
C TRP A 20 6.65 -14.42 -7.87
N ILE A 21 5.53 -15.12 -7.73
CA ILE A 21 5.32 -16.42 -8.39
C ILE A 21 5.37 -16.28 -9.91
N LEU A 22 4.72 -15.25 -10.48
CA LEU A 22 4.71 -14.97 -11.91
C LEU A 22 6.09 -14.63 -12.48
N THR A 23 6.98 -14.05 -11.67
CA THR A 23 8.39 -13.86 -12.07
C THR A 23 9.25 -15.12 -11.97
N GLY A 24 8.65 -16.29 -11.75
CA GLY A 24 9.41 -17.53 -11.51
C GLY A 24 10.23 -17.47 -10.23
N ARG A 25 9.81 -16.67 -9.25
CA ARG A 25 10.51 -16.40 -7.97
C ARG A 25 11.88 -15.74 -8.14
N SER A 26 12.20 -15.22 -9.33
CA SER A 26 13.49 -14.60 -9.63
C SER A 26 13.62 -13.15 -9.14
N SER A 27 12.50 -12.47 -8.92
CA SER A 27 12.50 -11.04 -8.56
C SER A 27 12.02 -10.79 -7.14
N ALA A 28 12.95 -10.68 -6.20
CA ALA A 28 12.65 -10.31 -4.81
C ALA A 28 11.88 -8.98 -4.71
N THR A 29 12.07 -8.10 -5.68
CA THR A 29 11.41 -6.79 -5.72
C THR A 29 9.91 -6.86 -6.01
N ALA A 30 9.42 -7.98 -6.56
CA ALA A 30 7.99 -8.23 -6.72
C ALA A 30 7.27 -8.46 -5.38
N LEU A 31 8.02 -8.72 -4.28
CA LEU A 31 7.47 -8.91 -2.92
C LEU A 31 7.30 -7.60 -2.14
N ILE A 32 7.80 -6.48 -2.65
CA ILE A 32 7.67 -5.17 -1.98
C ILE A 32 6.20 -4.84 -1.65
N PRO A 33 5.20 -5.07 -2.54
CA PRO A 33 3.79 -4.86 -2.20
C PRO A 33 3.36 -5.66 -0.96
N SER A 34 3.83 -6.89 -0.81
CA SER A 34 3.50 -7.72 0.36
C SER A 34 4.14 -7.20 1.64
N GLY A 35 5.37 -6.67 1.58
CA GLY A 35 6.02 -6.04 2.73
C GLY A 35 5.21 -4.84 3.25
N PHE A 36 4.79 -3.95 2.35
CA PHE A 36 3.92 -2.82 2.71
C PHE A 36 2.55 -3.29 3.20
N GLY A 37 1.96 -4.29 2.55
CA GLY A 37 0.73 -4.92 3.01
C GLY A 37 0.84 -5.44 4.45
N MET A 38 1.94 -6.11 4.81
CA MET A 38 2.18 -6.61 6.17
C MET A 38 2.19 -5.47 7.21
N THR A 39 2.91 -4.38 6.93
CA THR A 39 2.97 -3.22 7.83
C THR A 39 1.61 -2.51 7.97
N LEU A 40 0.83 -2.43 6.90
CA LEU A 40 -0.53 -1.91 6.92
C LEU A 40 -1.48 -2.82 7.68
N ALA A 41 -1.34 -4.15 7.57
CA ALA A 41 -2.13 -5.10 8.33
C ALA A 41 -1.92 -4.91 9.83
N LEU A 42 -0.66 -4.76 10.27
CA LEU A 42 -0.31 -4.46 11.66
C LEU A 42 -0.93 -3.14 12.13
N ALA A 43 -0.78 -2.07 11.35
CA ALA A 43 -1.39 -0.77 11.67
C ALA A 43 -2.93 -0.88 11.75
N GLY A 44 -3.55 -1.64 10.84
CA GLY A 44 -4.98 -1.90 10.84
C GLY A 44 -5.45 -2.69 12.05
N ALA A 45 -4.68 -3.70 12.49
CA ALA A 45 -4.95 -4.47 13.69
C ALA A 45 -4.86 -3.58 14.95
N VAL A 46 -3.81 -2.76 15.09
CA VAL A 46 -3.69 -1.81 16.21
C VAL A 46 -4.81 -0.77 16.18
N ALA A 47 -5.28 -0.38 15.00
CA ALA A 47 -6.39 0.55 14.85
C ALA A 47 -7.75 -0.01 15.34
N THR A 48 -7.87 -1.30 15.65
CA THR A 48 -9.06 -1.87 16.29
C THR A 48 -9.18 -1.46 17.76
N VAL A 49 -8.06 -1.08 18.39
CA VAL A 49 -8.04 -0.62 19.79
C VAL A 49 -8.33 0.88 19.83
N GLU A 50 -9.45 1.28 20.44
CA GLU A 50 -9.96 2.65 20.40
C GLU A 50 -8.94 3.70 20.89
N ARG A 51 -8.20 3.38 21.96
CA ARG A 51 -7.13 4.23 22.51
C ARG A 51 -6.02 4.55 21.50
N HIS A 52 -5.68 3.60 20.64
CA HIS A 52 -4.57 3.71 19.68
C HIS A 52 -5.02 4.03 18.26
N ARG A 53 -6.32 3.98 17.99
CA ARG A 53 -6.92 4.13 16.66
C ARG A 53 -6.40 5.34 15.88
N LYS A 54 -6.33 6.51 16.50
CA LYS A 54 -5.86 7.74 15.82
C LYS A 54 -4.40 7.64 15.40
N HIS A 55 -3.51 7.22 16.30
CA HIS A 55 -2.07 7.08 16.03
C HIS A 55 -1.80 6.00 14.99
N ALA A 56 -2.49 4.86 15.10
CA ALA A 56 -2.36 3.76 14.16
C ALA A 56 -2.79 4.17 12.73
N LEU A 57 -3.87 4.95 12.60
CA LEU A 57 -4.31 5.44 11.29
C LEU A 57 -3.40 6.53 10.71
N HIS A 58 -2.77 7.38 11.54
CA HIS A 58 -1.75 8.33 11.05
C HIS A 58 -0.48 7.60 10.60
N LEU A 59 -0.05 6.59 11.35
CA LEU A 59 1.05 5.73 10.94
C LEU A 59 0.75 5.01 9.63
N ALA A 60 -0.47 4.47 9.46
CA ALA A 60 -0.91 3.87 8.20
C ALA A 60 -0.88 4.87 7.03
N ALA A 61 -1.24 6.14 7.26
CA ALA A 61 -1.11 7.21 6.27
C ALA A 61 0.37 7.44 5.89
N ALA A 62 1.26 7.53 6.88
CA ALA A 62 2.70 7.71 6.64
C ALA A 62 3.29 6.54 5.83
N ILE A 63 2.93 5.31 6.18
CA ILE A 63 3.34 4.10 5.44
C ILE A 63 2.84 4.16 4.00
N ALA A 64 1.57 4.56 3.79
CA ALA A 64 1.02 4.67 2.45
C ALA A 64 1.76 5.73 1.60
N VAL A 65 2.06 6.90 2.17
CA VAL A 65 2.83 7.94 1.48
C VAL A 65 4.23 7.44 1.11
N LEU A 66 4.94 6.80 2.04
CA LEU A 66 6.25 6.23 1.79
C LEU A 66 6.21 5.15 0.70
N GLY A 67 5.19 4.29 0.71
CA GLY A 67 5.02 3.25 -0.29
C GLY A 67 4.70 3.82 -1.67
N ILE A 68 3.90 4.88 -1.77
CA ILE A 68 3.61 5.59 -3.03
C ILE A 68 4.91 6.19 -3.58
N VAL A 69 5.65 6.94 -2.77
CA VAL A 69 6.90 7.58 -3.21
C VAL A 69 7.92 6.52 -3.64
N GLY A 70 8.13 5.48 -2.82
CA GLY A 70 9.10 4.42 -3.13
C GLY A 70 8.74 3.63 -4.40
N SER A 71 7.45 3.35 -4.63
CA SER A 71 7.00 2.64 -5.84
C SER A 71 7.14 3.51 -7.10
N LEU A 72 6.80 4.80 -7.02
CA LEU A 72 6.97 5.75 -8.12
C LEU A 72 8.44 5.98 -8.47
N GLN A 73 9.32 6.18 -7.48
CA GLN A 73 10.75 6.37 -7.71
C GLN A 73 11.37 5.23 -8.53
N ARG A 74 10.85 4.01 -8.33
CA ARG A 74 11.35 2.81 -8.99
C ARG A 74 10.68 2.52 -10.32
N ALA A 75 9.39 2.82 -10.47
CA ALA A 75 8.63 2.54 -11.68
C ALA A 75 8.68 3.67 -12.74
N LEU A 76 8.92 4.91 -12.33
CA LEU A 76 8.97 6.06 -13.24
C LEU A 76 10.07 5.97 -14.30
N PRO A 77 11.34 5.63 -13.97
CA PRO A 77 12.40 5.60 -14.97
C PRO A 77 12.10 4.64 -16.12
N THR A 78 11.66 3.42 -15.79
CA THR A 78 11.28 2.40 -16.79
C THR A 78 10.10 2.83 -17.63
N THR A 79 9.07 3.45 -17.02
CA THR A 79 7.86 3.90 -17.74
C THR A 79 8.17 5.04 -18.70
N ILE A 80 9.06 5.97 -18.31
CA ILE A 80 9.43 7.13 -19.15
C ILE A 80 10.36 6.72 -20.28
N SER A 81 11.27 5.76 -20.04
CA SER A 81 12.20 5.24 -21.05
C SER A 81 11.53 4.43 -22.17
N GLY A 82 10.25 4.06 -21.99
CA GLY A 82 9.54 3.21 -22.96
C GLY A 82 10.01 1.76 -22.98
N GLU A 83 10.80 1.33 -21.98
CA GLU A 83 11.23 -0.06 -21.84
C GLU A 83 10.04 -0.99 -21.57
N GLU A 84 10.21 -2.27 -21.93
CA GLU A 84 9.18 -3.28 -21.66
C GLU A 84 8.81 -3.33 -20.17
N LEU A 85 7.50 -3.29 -19.91
CA LEU A 85 6.95 -3.35 -18.57
C LEU A 85 7.15 -4.75 -17.97
N ARG A 86 8.22 -4.90 -17.20
CA ARG A 86 8.46 -6.09 -16.39
C ARG A 86 7.35 -6.26 -15.35
N VAL A 87 7.01 -7.51 -15.02
CA VAL A 87 6.03 -7.84 -13.96
C VAL A 87 6.35 -7.12 -12.64
N ALA A 88 7.64 -7.00 -12.30
CA ALA A 88 8.06 -6.25 -11.11
C ALA A 88 7.66 -4.76 -11.18
N THR A 89 7.86 -4.09 -12.31
CA THR A 89 7.44 -2.69 -12.52
C THR A 89 5.92 -2.57 -12.49
N ALA A 90 5.20 -3.47 -13.15
CA ALA A 90 3.74 -3.50 -13.12
C ALA A 90 3.20 -3.66 -11.68
N SER A 91 3.81 -4.54 -10.88
CA SER A 91 3.45 -4.73 -9.47
C SER A 91 3.67 -3.47 -8.62
N GLN A 92 4.72 -2.69 -8.90
CA GLN A 92 4.99 -1.42 -8.22
C GLN A 92 3.94 -0.36 -8.58
N LEU A 93 3.57 -0.25 -9.86
CA LEU A 93 2.54 0.68 -10.31
C LEU A 93 1.17 0.34 -9.69
N LEU A 94 0.83 -0.95 -9.63
CA LEU A 94 -0.39 -1.41 -8.97
C LEU A 94 -0.35 -1.09 -7.47
N MET A 95 0.76 -1.38 -6.78
CA MET A 95 0.91 -0.99 -5.37
C MET A 95 0.72 0.52 -5.18
N ALA A 96 1.32 1.35 -6.02
CA ALA A 96 1.15 2.81 -5.98
C ALA A 96 -0.33 3.21 -6.10
N ALA A 97 -1.07 2.58 -7.02
CA ALA A 97 -2.49 2.85 -7.22
C ALA A 97 -3.35 2.43 -6.01
N PHE A 98 -3.12 1.23 -5.45
CA PHE A 98 -3.80 0.76 -4.25
C PHE A 98 -3.53 1.67 -3.04
N LEU A 99 -2.28 2.04 -2.81
CA LEU A 99 -1.91 2.93 -1.71
C LEU A 99 -2.47 4.35 -1.88
N SER A 100 -2.51 4.86 -3.11
CA SER A 100 -3.11 6.17 -3.41
C SER A 100 -4.61 6.16 -3.13
N CYS A 101 -5.32 5.13 -3.59
CA CYS A 101 -6.74 4.94 -3.29
C CYS A 101 -6.98 4.88 -1.77
N PHE A 102 -6.18 4.07 -1.06
CA PHE A 102 -6.24 3.97 0.39
C PHE A 102 -6.04 5.32 1.08
N LEU A 103 -5.02 6.08 0.68
CA LEU A 103 -4.70 7.39 1.27
C LEU A 103 -5.87 8.36 1.08
N VAL A 104 -6.49 8.40 -0.10
CA VAL A 104 -7.68 9.22 -0.36
C VAL A 104 -8.84 8.84 0.57
N LEU A 105 -9.13 7.54 0.72
CA LEU A 105 -10.18 7.06 1.63
C LEU A 105 -9.88 7.45 3.08
N LEU A 106 -8.62 7.37 3.50
CA LEU A 106 -8.18 7.67 4.85
C LEU A 106 -8.29 9.17 5.16
N ILE A 107 -7.88 10.03 4.22
CA ILE A 107 -8.08 11.49 4.31
C ILE A 107 -9.56 11.84 4.39
N ARG A 108 -10.41 11.26 3.53
CA ARG A 108 -11.86 11.46 3.57
C ARG A 108 -12.45 11.06 4.93
N SER A 109 -11.97 9.97 5.52
CA SER A 109 -12.36 9.55 6.87
C SER A 109 -12.04 10.60 7.92
N PHE A 110 -10.85 11.21 7.86
CA PHE A 110 -10.43 12.21 8.84
C PHE A 110 -11.23 13.50 8.72
N ILE A 111 -11.51 13.93 7.49
CA ILE A 111 -12.36 15.10 7.23
C ILE A 111 -13.76 14.87 7.78
N LEU A 112 -14.35 13.70 7.52
CA LEU A 112 -15.68 13.35 8.04
C LEU A 112 -15.70 13.34 9.58
N ALA A 113 -14.70 12.72 10.21
CA ALA A 113 -14.59 12.68 11.67
C ALA A 113 -14.42 14.08 12.30
N ARG A 114 -13.80 15.03 11.58
CA ARG A 114 -13.70 16.43 12.02
C ARG A 114 -15.00 17.20 11.85
N ARG A 115 -15.79 16.90 10.82
CA ARG A 115 -17.09 17.56 10.55
C ARG A 115 -18.20 17.11 11.50
N LEU A 116 -18.12 15.87 12.00
CA LEU A 116 -19.06 15.31 12.97
C LEU A 116 -18.76 15.71 14.42
N LYS A 117 -17.78 16.58 14.62
CA LYS A 117 -17.31 17.05 15.92
C LYS A 117 -17.70 18.51 16.08
#